data_AF-A0A0W1S4Q3-F1
#
_entry.id   AF-A0A0W1S4Q3-F1
#
_cell.length_a   1.000
_cell.length_b   1.000
_cell.length_c   1.000
_cell.angle_alpha   90.00
_cell.angle_beta   90.00
_cell.angle_gamma   90.00
#
_symmetry.space_group_name_H-M   'P 1'
#
loop_
_entity.id
_entity.type
_entity.pdbx_description
1 polymer ?
#
loop_
_entity_poly.entity_id
_entity_poly.type
_entity_poly.pdbx_seq_one_letter_code
_entity_poly.pdbx_strand_id
1 'polypeptide(L)'
;TDEPCIRVLPEVGLTTVLGSDYTGEAKKSFLRLFMHRAKQAGGLGLHAGSKRVCLGDGDDQREVGQLYLGLSGTGKSTLTSHGLWLDEPEGAEMLQDDVCALLPSGTVAGSEGGGLYIKTLGLDEAEQPELYGAATDASAVLENVAVDDDGSVEFDEPRYGRNARAVIQRDCLQSSATDIDLDSVDQVFFITRNPLMPPVAKLDETQAAVAFMLGESVETSAGDPSRIGEPIRVVGTNPFIIGSEGQEGNRFRDLIDDLDVDCFVINTGAVGTDDPVDVGVEETVAILEGVARESIEWAYDEMLGLTVPTDVPGIDIAQYVVADHVEDFAGAHRKLRDERRSYLAQFDELDDDIVDAAY
;
A
#
# COMPACT_ATOMS: atom_id res chain seq x y z
N THR A 1 20.22 -31.44 -2.24
CA THR A 1 20.33 -30.22 -3.04
C THR A 1 20.33 -29.10 -2.04
N ASP A 2 21.42 -28.34 -1.95
CA ASP A 2 21.58 -27.28 -0.95
C ASP A 2 20.90 -25.97 -1.38
N GLU A 3 20.32 -25.93 -2.57
CA GLU A 3 19.55 -24.79 -3.07
C GLU A 3 18.06 -24.92 -2.72
N PRO A 4 17.43 -23.85 -2.19
CA PRO A 4 15.99 -23.79 -1.98
C PRO A 4 15.22 -24.07 -3.28
N CYS A 5 14.21 -24.92 -3.19
CA CYS A 5 13.32 -25.24 -4.31
C CYS A 5 11.87 -25.06 -3.90
N ILE A 6 11.17 -24.17 -4.61
CA ILE A 6 9.76 -23.87 -4.38
C ILE A 6 8.97 -24.32 -5.61
N ARG A 7 8.07 -25.29 -5.42
CA ARG A 7 7.15 -25.75 -6.47
C ARG A 7 5.73 -25.32 -6.16
N VAL A 8 5.10 -24.65 -7.11
CA VAL A 8 3.76 -24.08 -6.99
C VAL A 8 2.82 -24.77 -7.98
N LEU A 9 1.72 -25.34 -7.47
CA LEU A 9 0.68 -25.99 -8.27
C LEU A 9 -0.69 -25.43 -7.81
N PRO A 10 -1.07 -24.23 -8.27
CA PRO A 10 -2.21 -23.48 -7.74
C PRO A 10 -3.54 -24.19 -8.04
N GLU A 11 -3.65 -24.84 -9.20
CA GLU A 11 -4.84 -25.57 -9.64
C GLU A 11 -5.29 -26.69 -8.68
N VAL A 12 -4.33 -27.31 -7.98
CA VAL A 12 -4.60 -28.36 -6.99
C VAL A 12 -4.38 -27.88 -5.57
N GLY A 13 -4.12 -26.59 -5.37
CA GLY A 13 -3.91 -25.99 -4.04
C GLY A 13 -2.66 -26.48 -3.31
N LEU A 14 -1.59 -26.81 -4.04
CA LEU A 14 -0.36 -27.36 -3.45
C LEU A 14 0.84 -26.43 -3.69
N THR A 15 1.54 -26.09 -2.61
CA THR A 15 2.89 -25.53 -2.66
C THR A 15 3.83 -26.43 -1.89
N THR A 16 5.02 -26.69 -2.43
CA THR A 16 6.08 -27.46 -1.76
C THR A 16 7.33 -26.60 -1.68
N VAL A 17 7.85 -26.44 -0.46
CA VAL A 17 9.08 -25.71 -0.17
C VAL A 17 10.10 -26.72 0.36
N LEU A 18 11.26 -26.82 -0.30
CA LEU A 18 12.35 -27.71 0.10
C LEU A 18 13.62 -26.89 0.28
N GLY A 19 14.34 -27.11 1.38
CA GLY A 19 15.65 -26.48 1.61
C GLY A 19 15.61 -25.03 2.10
N SER A 20 14.45 -24.53 2.54
CA SER A 20 14.31 -23.24 3.22
C SER A 20 13.69 -23.43 4.61
N ASP A 21 14.27 -22.80 5.61
CA ASP A 21 13.74 -22.63 6.97
C ASP A 21 13.11 -21.24 7.18
N TYR A 22 13.07 -20.41 6.13
CA TYR A 22 12.46 -19.09 6.16
C TYR A 22 10.93 -19.18 6.20
N THR A 23 10.32 -18.71 7.29
CA THR A 23 8.87 -18.77 7.54
C THR A 23 8.06 -18.01 6.50
N GLY A 24 8.66 -16.97 5.90
CA GLY A 24 8.04 -16.19 4.84
C GLY A 24 7.64 -17.02 3.62
N GLU A 25 8.32 -18.13 3.33
CA GLU A 25 7.94 -19.04 2.24
C GLU A 25 6.58 -19.69 2.49
N ALA A 26 6.34 -20.16 3.72
CA ALA A 26 5.07 -20.74 4.12
C ALA A 26 3.95 -19.69 4.06
N LYS A 27 4.17 -18.50 4.64
CA LYS A 27 3.22 -17.37 4.59
C LYS A 27 2.85 -17.01 3.15
N LYS A 28 3.82 -16.66 2.31
CA LYS A 28 3.56 -16.22 0.93
C LYS A 28 2.98 -17.34 0.06
N SER A 29 3.23 -18.61 0.37
CA SER A 29 2.58 -19.74 -0.32
C SER A 29 1.05 -19.78 -0.12
N PHE A 30 0.60 -19.54 1.11
CA PHE A 30 -0.81 -19.47 1.47
C PHE A 30 -1.46 -18.23 0.86
N LEU A 31 -0.83 -17.06 1.03
CA LEU A 31 -1.34 -15.79 0.51
C LEU A 31 -1.50 -15.81 -1.02
N ARG A 32 -0.53 -16.38 -1.74
CA ARG A 32 -0.63 -16.55 -3.19
C ARG A 32 -1.82 -17.43 -3.58
N LEU A 33 -2.05 -18.53 -2.86
CA LEU A 33 -3.20 -19.39 -3.13
C LEU A 33 -4.53 -18.67 -2.82
N PHE A 34 -4.59 -17.92 -1.72
CA PHE A 34 -5.73 -17.09 -1.34
C PHE A 34 -6.09 -16.10 -2.45
N MET A 35 -5.11 -15.33 -2.93
CA MET A 35 -5.29 -14.37 -4.03
C MET A 35 -5.75 -15.05 -5.32
N HIS A 36 -5.19 -16.22 -5.65
CA HIS A 36 -5.61 -17.00 -6.81
C HIS A 36 -7.07 -17.49 -6.69
N ARG A 37 -7.52 -17.88 -5.50
CA ARG A 37 -8.92 -18.27 -5.25
C ARG A 37 -9.87 -17.08 -5.38
N ALA A 38 -9.48 -15.90 -4.89
CA ALA A 38 -10.24 -14.66 -5.10
C ALA A 38 -10.41 -14.36 -6.60
N LYS A 39 -9.33 -14.47 -7.38
CA LYS A 39 -9.36 -14.34 -8.84
C LYS A 39 -10.34 -15.32 -9.50
N GLN A 40 -10.32 -16.59 -9.10
CA GLN A 40 -11.25 -17.60 -9.61
C GLN A 40 -12.72 -17.31 -9.25
N ALA A 41 -12.96 -16.58 -8.17
CA ALA A 41 -14.29 -16.12 -7.76
C ALA A 41 -14.71 -14.80 -8.43
N GLY A 42 -13.90 -14.27 -9.36
CA GLY A 42 -14.13 -13.00 -10.04
C GLY A 42 -13.68 -11.77 -9.26
N GLY A 43 -13.13 -11.92 -8.05
CA GLY A 43 -12.49 -10.83 -7.32
C GLY A 43 -11.02 -10.66 -7.74
N LEU A 44 -10.25 -9.92 -6.95
CA LEU A 44 -8.79 -9.82 -7.06
C LEU A 44 -8.12 -9.96 -5.70
N GLY A 45 -6.97 -10.62 -5.69
CA GLY A 45 -6.07 -10.60 -4.55
C GLY A 45 -5.17 -9.38 -4.60
N LEU A 46 -5.15 -8.59 -3.52
CA LEU A 46 -4.42 -7.32 -3.44
C LEU A 46 -3.34 -7.42 -2.36
N HIS A 47 -2.12 -6.95 -2.67
CA HIS A 47 -1.06 -6.77 -1.69
C HIS A 47 -1.22 -5.44 -0.96
N ALA A 48 -2.39 -5.25 -0.35
CA ALA A 48 -2.84 -4.01 0.25
C ALA A 48 -3.07 -4.16 1.75
N GLY A 49 -2.84 -3.08 2.48
CA GLY A 49 -3.43 -2.93 3.81
C GLY A 49 -4.91 -2.55 3.68
N SER A 50 -5.75 -3.00 4.61
CA SER A 50 -7.16 -2.61 4.70
C SER A 50 -7.44 -1.94 6.05
N LYS A 51 -8.23 -0.87 6.01
CA LYS A 51 -8.62 -0.07 7.16
C LYS A 51 -10.11 0.22 7.13
N ARG A 52 -10.73 0.25 8.30
CA ARG A 52 -12.06 0.82 8.54
C ARG A 52 -11.91 2.15 9.25
N VAL A 53 -12.54 3.20 8.73
CA VAL A 53 -12.64 4.52 9.40
C VAL A 53 -14.08 4.75 9.80
N CYS A 54 -14.33 4.98 11.08
CA CYS A 54 -15.64 5.29 11.63
C CYS A 54 -15.73 6.80 11.89
N LEU A 55 -16.62 7.48 11.18
CA LEU A 55 -16.85 8.92 11.30
C LEU A 55 -18.25 9.20 11.83
N GLY A 56 -18.44 10.34 12.50
CA GLY A 56 -19.75 10.82 12.90
C GLY A 56 -20.54 11.33 11.70
N ASP A 57 -21.81 10.92 11.59
CA ASP A 57 -22.76 11.41 10.60
C ASP A 57 -24.05 11.85 11.31
N GLY A 58 -24.05 13.08 11.80
CA GLY A 58 -25.15 13.61 12.62
C GLY A 58 -25.27 12.88 13.96
N ASP A 59 -26.37 12.16 14.15
CA ASP A 59 -26.62 11.33 15.33
C ASP A 59 -26.16 9.85 15.13
N ASP A 60 -25.72 9.49 13.92
CA ASP A 60 -25.28 8.15 13.52
C ASP A 60 -23.76 8.10 13.26
N GLN A 61 -23.26 6.91 12.89
CA GLN A 61 -21.88 6.70 12.44
C GLN A 61 -21.87 6.17 11.00
N ARG A 62 -20.87 6.62 10.23
CA ARG A 62 -20.57 6.13 8.89
C ARG A 62 -19.22 5.41 8.91
N GLU A 63 -19.19 4.21 8.36
CA GLU A 63 -17.94 3.49 8.09
C GLU A 63 -17.45 3.82 6.68
N VAL A 64 -16.15 4.04 6.53
CA VAL A 64 -15.45 4.25 5.26
C VAL A 64 -14.35 3.21 5.18
N GLY A 65 -14.47 2.30 4.22
CA GLY A 65 -13.53 1.24 3.94
C GLY A 65 -12.41 1.69 3.02
N GLN A 66 -11.16 1.54 3.48
CA GLN A 66 -9.97 2.05 2.79
C GLN A 66 -8.97 0.92 2.48
N LEU A 67 -8.41 0.93 1.27
CA LEU A 67 -7.30 0.08 0.86
C LEU A 67 -6.05 0.90 0.56
N TYR A 68 -4.90 0.40 1.02
CA TYR A 68 -3.60 1.05 0.81
C TYR A 68 -2.66 0.14 0.04
N LEU A 69 -2.32 0.51 -1.18
CA LEU A 69 -1.34 -0.18 -2.03
C LEU A 69 -0.04 0.62 -2.04
N GLY A 70 1.08 -0.06 -1.86
CA GLY A 70 2.38 0.59 -1.80
C GLY A 70 3.52 -0.40 -1.67
N LEU A 71 4.66 -0.07 -2.27
CA LEU A 71 5.87 -0.88 -2.14
C LEU A 71 6.47 -0.78 -0.73
N SER A 72 7.37 -1.71 -0.39
CA SER A 72 8.03 -1.71 0.91
C SER A 72 8.77 -0.38 1.15
N GLY A 73 8.50 0.25 2.29
CA GLY A 73 9.16 1.50 2.69
C GLY A 73 8.49 2.78 2.16
N THR A 74 7.31 2.70 1.55
CA THR A 74 6.51 3.89 1.15
C THR A 74 5.59 4.40 2.26
N GLY A 75 5.49 3.69 3.39
CA GLY A 75 4.59 4.04 4.49
C GLY A 75 3.26 3.25 4.51
N LYS A 76 3.07 2.23 3.65
CA LYS A 76 1.83 1.41 3.62
C LYS A 76 1.36 0.95 5.00
N SER A 77 2.21 0.24 5.74
CA SER A 77 1.85 -0.29 7.06
C SER A 77 1.54 0.85 8.05
N THR A 78 2.35 1.90 8.05
CA THR A 78 2.15 3.09 8.89
C THR A 78 0.80 3.76 8.62
N LEU A 79 0.46 4.02 7.36
CA LEU A 79 -0.82 4.63 7.00
C LEU A 79 -2.01 3.71 7.32
N THR A 80 -1.85 2.41 7.12
CA THR A 80 -2.90 1.42 7.40
C THR A 80 -3.20 1.34 8.90
N SER A 81 -2.19 1.40 9.77
CA SER A 81 -2.38 1.33 11.23
C SER A 81 -2.64 2.68 11.90
N HIS A 82 -2.39 3.81 11.24
CA HIS A 82 -2.55 5.13 11.84
C HIS A 82 -4.02 5.47 12.14
N GLY A 83 -4.33 5.91 13.37
CA GLY A 83 -5.70 6.24 13.82
C GLY A 83 -6.31 7.53 13.24
N LEU A 84 -5.64 8.16 12.27
CA LEU A 84 -6.00 9.46 11.66
C LEU A 84 -6.24 10.60 12.67
N TRP A 85 -5.70 10.49 13.90
CA TRP A 85 -5.93 11.42 15.01
C TRP A 85 -7.42 11.68 15.31
N LEU A 86 -8.27 10.71 15.00
CA LEU A 86 -9.68 10.74 15.36
C LEU A 86 -9.85 10.41 16.84
N ASP A 87 -10.75 11.14 17.50
CA ASP A 87 -11.12 10.93 18.90
C ASP A 87 -12.48 10.20 19.00
N GLU A 88 -12.68 9.44 20.08
CA GLU A 88 -13.96 8.77 20.33
C GLU A 88 -15.15 9.77 20.28
N PRO A 89 -16.28 9.40 19.64
CA PRO A 89 -16.63 8.05 19.18
C PRO A 89 -16.13 7.72 17.75
N GLU A 90 -15.42 8.62 17.08
CA GLU A 90 -14.79 8.35 15.79
C GLU A 90 -13.51 7.53 15.99
N GLY A 91 -13.02 6.89 14.94
CA GLY A 91 -11.80 6.08 15.02
C GLY A 91 -11.41 5.45 13.70
N ALA A 92 -10.21 4.87 13.66
CA ALA A 92 -9.75 4.09 12.53
C ALA A 92 -9.04 2.82 13.01
N GLU A 93 -9.36 1.69 12.38
CA GLU A 93 -8.84 0.38 12.74
C GLU A 93 -8.28 -0.34 11.50
N MET A 94 -7.14 -0.99 11.66
CA MET A 94 -6.52 -1.85 10.66
C MET A 94 -7.19 -3.23 10.66
N LEU A 95 -7.62 -3.68 9.48
CA LEU A 95 -8.17 -5.00 9.24
C LEU A 95 -7.10 -5.96 8.71
N GLN A 96 -6.25 -5.54 7.78
CA GLN A 96 -5.09 -6.31 7.26
C GLN A 96 -3.91 -5.37 6.96
N ASP A 97 -2.67 -5.87 7.05
CA ASP A 97 -1.45 -5.10 6.74
C ASP A 97 -0.80 -5.48 5.39
N ASP A 98 -0.94 -6.75 4.99
CA ASP A 98 -0.15 -7.36 3.92
C ASP A 98 -1.00 -7.71 2.69
N VAL A 99 -1.95 -8.63 2.82
CA VAL A 99 -2.77 -9.15 1.71
C VAL A 99 -4.25 -9.21 2.10
N CYS A 100 -5.10 -8.81 1.16
CA CYS A 100 -6.54 -8.96 1.22
C CYS A 100 -7.09 -9.31 -0.17
N ALA A 101 -8.40 -9.52 -0.28
CA ALA A 101 -9.04 -9.78 -1.57
C ALA A 101 -10.30 -8.95 -1.76
N LEU A 102 -10.31 -8.11 -2.80
CA LEU A 102 -11.50 -7.36 -3.23
C LEU A 102 -12.43 -8.30 -4.00
N LEU A 103 -13.63 -8.52 -3.49
CA LEU A 103 -14.64 -9.37 -4.12
C LEU A 103 -15.63 -8.53 -4.94
N PRO A 104 -16.31 -9.11 -5.94
CA PRO A 104 -17.34 -8.40 -6.72
C PRO A 104 -18.54 -7.89 -5.90
N SER A 105 -18.65 -8.29 -4.63
CA SER A 105 -19.68 -7.79 -3.71
C SER A 105 -19.33 -6.45 -3.06
N GLY A 106 -18.10 -5.95 -3.25
CA GLY A 106 -17.56 -4.80 -2.52
C GLY A 106 -16.82 -5.19 -1.24
N THR A 107 -17.06 -6.40 -0.73
CA THR A 107 -16.38 -6.93 0.46
C THR A 107 -14.90 -7.13 0.18
N VAL A 108 -14.07 -6.72 1.14
CA VAL A 108 -12.64 -7.04 1.15
C VAL A 108 -12.38 -8.14 2.18
N ALA A 109 -12.11 -9.35 1.70
CA ALA A 109 -11.80 -10.48 2.55
C ALA A 109 -10.37 -10.40 3.07
N GLY A 110 -10.19 -10.56 4.38
CA GLY A 110 -8.90 -10.65 5.04
C GLY A 110 -8.23 -12.01 4.83
N SER A 111 -6.91 -12.04 4.84
CA SER A 111 -6.14 -13.26 4.62
C SER A 111 -5.54 -13.85 5.91
N GLU A 112 -5.16 -13.00 6.85
CA GLU A 112 -4.44 -13.37 8.08
C GLU A 112 -5.28 -13.06 9.32
N GLY A 113 -5.73 -14.12 10.02
CA GLY A 113 -6.71 -14.01 11.11
C GLY A 113 -6.16 -13.83 12.53
N GLY A 114 -4.96 -14.30 12.83
CA GLY A 114 -4.45 -14.37 14.22
C GLY A 114 -3.20 -13.54 14.51
N GLY A 115 -2.46 -13.13 13.49
CA GLY A 115 -1.20 -12.44 13.68
C GLY A 115 -0.69 -11.77 12.42
N LEU A 116 0.29 -10.90 12.59
CA LEU A 116 0.98 -10.21 11.52
C LEU A 116 2.45 -10.68 11.46
N TYR A 117 3.07 -10.51 10.29
CA TYR A 117 4.47 -10.87 10.07
C TYR A 117 5.29 -9.64 9.70
N ILE A 118 5.75 -8.93 10.74
CA ILE A 118 6.31 -7.59 10.65
C ILE A 118 7.83 -7.61 10.43
N LYS A 119 8.36 -6.52 9.85
CA LYS A 119 9.80 -6.24 9.88
C LYS A 119 10.16 -5.68 11.26
N THR A 120 11.28 -6.12 11.81
CA THR A 120 11.72 -5.70 13.15
C THR A 120 13.02 -4.91 13.15
N LEU A 121 13.77 -4.89 12.04
CA LEU A 121 14.99 -4.09 11.96
C LEU A 121 14.63 -2.60 12.00
N GLY A 122 15.19 -1.85 12.95
CA GLY A 122 14.88 -0.43 13.16
C GLY A 122 13.58 -0.21 13.95
N LEU A 123 13.08 -1.23 14.66
CA LEU A 123 11.93 -1.07 15.53
C LEU A 123 12.34 -0.35 16.81
N ASP A 124 11.78 0.83 17.03
CA ASP A 124 12.07 1.71 18.17
C ASP A 124 10.82 1.93 19.02
N GLU A 125 10.98 1.93 20.34
CA GLU A 125 9.86 2.06 21.30
C GLU A 125 9.24 3.46 21.28
N ALA A 126 10.02 4.51 21.02
CA ALA A 126 9.51 5.88 20.99
C ALA A 126 8.81 6.22 19.67
N GLU A 127 9.33 5.70 18.55
CA GLU A 127 8.77 5.94 17.21
C GLU A 127 7.62 4.97 16.88
N GLN A 128 7.69 3.72 17.34
CA GLN A 128 6.76 2.64 16.99
C GLN A 128 6.31 1.84 18.24
N PRO A 129 5.75 2.49 19.27
CA PRO A 129 5.48 1.88 20.59
C PRO A 129 4.58 0.63 20.52
N GLU A 130 3.59 0.65 19.64
CA GLU A 130 2.63 -0.45 19.50
C GLU A 130 3.27 -1.71 18.90
N LEU A 131 4.01 -1.55 17.79
CA LEU A 131 4.73 -2.65 17.16
C LEU A 131 5.86 -3.16 18.06
N TYR A 132 6.56 -2.27 18.76
CA TYR A 132 7.60 -2.64 19.73
C TYR A 132 7.01 -3.46 20.88
N GLY A 133 5.89 -3.01 21.46
CA GLY A 133 5.17 -3.74 22.50
C GLY A 133 4.72 -5.13 22.04
N ALA A 134 4.16 -5.22 20.83
CA ALA A 134 3.75 -6.49 20.25
C ALA A 134 4.92 -7.42 19.93
N ALA A 135 6.06 -6.89 19.48
CA ALA A 135 7.27 -7.67 19.17
C ALA A 135 8.05 -8.13 20.40
N THR A 136 7.84 -7.49 21.56
CA THR A 136 8.45 -7.85 22.85
C THR A 136 7.51 -8.61 23.79
N ASP A 137 6.25 -8.82 23.38
CA ASP A 137 5.30 -9.66 24.10
C ASP A 137 5.74 -11.13 24.12
N ALA A 138 5.36 -11.86 25.18
CA ALA A 138 5.72 -13.26 25.35
C ALA A 138 5.15 -14.21 24.28
N SER A 139 4.13 -13.77 23.52
CA SER A 139 3.54 -14.50 22.40
C SER A 139 4.29 -14.30 21.07
N ALA A 140 5.19 -13.32 20.99
CA ALA A 140 5.92 -13.01 19.77
C ALA A 140 6.92 -14.12 19.39
N VAL A 141 7.07 -14.37 18.10
CA VAL A 141 8.08 -15.30 17.55
C VAL A 141 9.03 -14.51 16.66
N LEU A 142 10.27 -14.34 17.14
CA LEU A 142 11.32 -13.62 16.42
C LEU A 142 12.05 -14.55 15.44
N GLU A 143 12.36 -14.02 14.25
CA GLU A 143 13.10 -14.71 13.20
C GLU A 143 14.27 -13.83 12.74
N ASN A 144 15.49 -14.34 12.90
CA ASN A 144 16.75 -13.65 12.55
C ASN A 144 16.95 -12.30 13.26
N VAL A 145 16.34 -12.10 14.44
CA VAL A 145 16.60 -10.95 15.32
C VAL A 145 17.80 -11.25 16.23
N ALA A 146 18.66 -10.25 16.45
CA ALA A 146 19.75 -10.38 17.41
C ALA A 146 19.20 -10.41 18.84
N VAL A 147 19.66 -11.38 19.62
CA VAL A 147 19.31 -11.54 21.04
C VAL A 147 20.59 -11.81 21.80
N ASP A 148 20.78 -11.10 22.91
CA ASP A 148 21.95 -11.22 23.77
C ASP A 148 21.75 -12.29 24.86
N ASP A 149 22.85 -12.66 25.55
CA ASP A 149 22.86 -13.75 26.53
C ASP A 149 21.91 -13.49 27.73
N ASP A 150 21.58 -12.22 28.01
CA ASP A 150 20.65 -11.81 29.06
C ASP A 150 19.18 -11.76 28.60
N GLY A 151 18.92 -12.06 27.32
CA GLY A 151 17.60 -12.06 26.70
C GLY A 151 17.18 -10.73 26.09
N SER A 152 18.02 -9.70 26.12
CA SER A 152 17.76 -8.41 25.47
C SER A 152 17.66 -8.60 23.96
N VAL A 153 16.65 -7.97 23.34
CA VAL A 153 16.38 -8.05 21.90
C VAL A 153 16.93 -6.79 21.23
N GLU A 154 17.79 -6.97 20.24
CA GLU A 154 18.50 -5.90 19.55
C GLU A 154 17.87 -5.68 18.17
N PHE A 155 16.88 -4.78 18.10
CA PHE A 155 16.15 -4.47 16.86
C PHE A 155 16.96 -3.62 15.87
N ASP A 156 18.02 -2.96 16.30
CA ASP A 156 18.88 -2.17 15.41
C ASP A 156 20.08 -2.96 14.85
N GLU A 157 20.30 -4.19 15.33
CA GLU A 157 21.48 -4.97 14.96
C GLU A 157 21.18 -5.98 13.83
N PRO A 158 21.70 -5.78 12.61
CA PRO A 158 21.48 -6.69 11.48
C PRO A 158 22.41 -7.91 11.52
N ARG A 159 22.64 -8.51 12.70
CA ARG A 159 23.63 -9.59 12.94
C ARG A 159 23.44 -10.79 12.00
N TYR A 160 22.19 -11.11 11.69
CA TYR A 160 21.79 -12.24 10.83
C TYR A 160 21.21 -11.79 9.49
N GLY A 161 21.37 -10.51 9.14
CA GLY A 161 20.82 -9.91 7.92
C GLY A 161 19.86 -8.77 8.22
N ARG A 162 19.31 -8.17 7.16
CA ARG A 162 18.46 -6.97 7.26
C ARG A 162 16.97 -7.26 7.23
N ASN A 163 16.59 -8.52 6.99
CA ASN A 163 15.21 -8.98 6.93
C ASN A 163 14.84 -9.72 8.22
N ALA A 164 15.19 -9.14 9.37
CA ALA A 164 14.74 -9.63 10.67
C ALA A 164 13.21 -9.42 10.79
N ARG A 165 12.52 -10.41 11.34
CA ARG A 165 11.06 -10.47 11.36
C ARG A 165 10.53 -10.90 12.71
N ALA A 166 9.25 -10.60 12.95
CA ALA A 166 8.49 -11.19 14.05
C ALA A 166 7.10 -11.60 13.59
N VAL A 167 6.61 -12.73 14.09
CA VAL A 167 5.18 -13.03 14.12
C VAL A 167 4.63 -12.49 15.43
N ILE A 168 3.67 -11.58 15.35
CA ILE A 168 3.02 -10.95 16.50
C ILE A 168 1.52 -11.25 16.47
N GLN A 169 0.87 -11.31 17.63
CA GLN A 169 -0.59 -11.50 17.70
C GLN A 169 -1.31 -10.18 17.42
N ARG A 170 -2.44 -10.24 16.70
CA ARG A 170 -3.27 -9.06 16.42
C ARG A 170 -3.79 -8.41 17.69
N ASP A 171 -4.15 -9.21 18.69
CA ASP A 171 -4.65 -8.74 20.00
C ASP A 171 -3.62 -7.90 20.80
N CYS A 172 -2.34 -7.92 20.38
CA CYS A 172 -1.30 -7.06 20.94
C CYS A 172 -1.23 -5.67 20.28
N LEU A 173 -2.04 -5.43 19.25
CA LEU A 173 -2.07 -4.19 18.49
C LEU A 173 -3.38 -3.44 18.80
N GLN A 174 -3.25 -2.26 19.41
CA GLN A 174 -4.38 -1.36 19.70
C GLN A 174 -5.08 -0.86 18.44
N SER A 175 -4.34 -0.72 17.34
CA SER A 175 -4.84 -0.30 16.03
C SER A 175 -5.56 -1.41 15.27
N SER A 176 -5.42 -2.68 15.69
CA SER A 176 -6.00 -3.81 14.97
C SER A 176 -7.47 -4.00 15.35
N ALA A 177 -8.34 -4.11 14.34
CA ALA A 177 -9.70 -4.55 14.55
C ALA A 177 -9.75 -6.04 14.96
N THR A 178 -10.84 -6.42 15.63
CA THR A 178 -11.10 -7.81 16.06
C THR A 178 -11.51 -8.72 14.90
N ASP A 179 -12.14 -8.16 13.88
CA ASP A 179 -12.44 -8.76 12.59
C ASP A 179 -11.32 -8.49 11.58
N ILE A 180 -11.36 -9.20 10.44
CA ILE A 180 -10.36 -9.10 9.38
C ILE A 180 -10.94 -8.76 8.01
N ASP A 181 -12.27 -8.84 7.88
CA ASP A 181 -12.99 -8.55 6.65
C ASP A 181 -13.52 -7.12 6.74
N LEU A 182 -13.49 -6.41 5.61
CA LEU A 182 -14.14 -5.11 5.45
C LEU A 182 -15.42 -5.34 4.64
N ASP A 183 -16.57 -4.91 5.16
CA ASP A 183 -17.87 -5.19 4.56
C ASP A 183 -18.01 -4.56 3.16
N SER A 184 -17.53 -3.33 3.00
CA SER A 184 -17.51 -2.59 1.73
C SER A 184 -16.25 -1.73 1.63
N VAL A 185 -15.60 -1.74 0.47
CA VAL A 185 -14.56 -0.75 0.12
C VAL A 185 -15.22 0.50 -0.43
N ASP A 186 -14.73 1.66 -0.01
CA ASP A 186 -15.15 2.97 -0.53
C ASP A 186 -13.97 3.69 -1.21
N GLN A 187 -12.74 3.44 -0.73
CA GLN A 187 -11.56 4.20 -1.16
C GLN A 187 -10.32 3.34 -1.36
N VAL A 188 -9.55 3.62 -2.41
CA VAL A 188 -8.26 2.99 -2.70
C VAL A 188 -7.16 4.04 -2.83
N PHE A 189 -6.08 3.87 -2.09
CA PHE A 189 -4.91 4.75 -2.10
C PHE A 189 -3.69 4.03 -2.66
N PHE A 190 -3.11 4.57 -3.73
CA PHE A 190 -1.81 4.18 -4.27
C PHE A 190 -0.73 5.09 -3.70
N ILE A 191 0.16 4.55 -2.88
CA ILE A 191 1.19 5.31 -2.20
C ILE A 191 2.42 5.43 -3.10
N THR A 192 2.82 6.66 -3.37
CA THR A 192 4.02 6.99 -4.16
C THR A 192 4.95 7.91 -3.37
N ARG A 193 6.19 8.02 -3.84
CA ARG A 193 7.17 9.03 -3.40
C ARG A 193 7.76 9.78 -4.58
N ASN A 194 7.03 9.84 -5.69
CA ASN A 194 7.48 10.47 -6.92
C ASN A 194 7.35 12.00 -6.81
N PRO A 195 8.44 12.77 -6.95
CA PRO A 195 8.40 14.23 -6.81
C PRO A 195 7.60 14.96 -7.88
N LEU A 196 7.24 14.29 -8.98
CA LEU A 196 6.39 14.86 -10.02
C LEU A 196 4.89 14.65 -9.76
N MET A 197 4.52 14.11 -8.59
CA MET A 197 3.13 13.95 -8.17
C MET A 197 2.76 14.97 -7.09
N PRO A 198 1.53 15.52 -7.11
CA PRO A 198 1.01 16.34 -6.02
C PRO A 198 0.86 15.51 -4.72
N PRO A 199 0.58 16.15 -3.57
CA PRO A 199 0.37 15.45 -2.29
C PRO A 199 -0.73 14.39 -2.39
N VAL A 200 -1.78 14.69 -3.15
CA VAL A 200 -2.84 13.75 -3.50
C VAL A 200 -3.44 14.11 -4.86
N ALA A 201 -3.86 13.10 -5.62
CA ALA A 201 -4.66 13.26 -6.82
C ALA A 201 -5.82 12.25 -6.81
N LYS A 202 -7.03 12.71 -7.14
CA LYS A 202 -8.19 11.84 -7.42
C LYS A 202 -8.08 11.31 -8.84
N LEU A 203 -8.28 10.01 -8.99
CA LEU A 203 -8.13 9.29 -10.26
C LEU A 203 -9.52 8.89 -10.76
N ASP A 204 -9.72 8.95 -12.08
CA ASP A 204 -10.77 8.17 -12.70
C ASP A 204 -10.41 6.67 -12.72
N GLU A 205 -11.34 5.81 -13.12
CA GLU A 205 -11.21 4.36 -13.05
C GLU A 205 -10.06 3.87 -13.95
N THR A 206 -9.83 4.54 -15.06
CA THR A 206 -8.77 4.18 -16.01
C THR A 206 -7.40 4.62 -15.49
N GLN A 207 -7.31 5.81 -14.91
CA GLN A 207 -6.12 6.31 -14.22
C GLN A 207 -5.79 5.47 -12.98
N ALA A 208 -6.79 4.97 -12.25
CA ALA A 208 -6.60 4.06 -11.14
C ALA A 208 -6.04 2.71 -11.59
N ALA A 209 -6.50 2.18 -12.73
CA ALA A 209 -5.91 1.01 -13.35
C ALA A 209 -4.46 1.24 -13.81
N VAL A 210 -4.14 2.45 -14.31
CA VAL A 210 -2.75 2.87 -14.57
C VAL A 210 -1.93 2.83 -13.28
N ALA A 211 -2.41 3.43 -12.19
CA ALA A 211 -1.70 3.44 -10.91
C ALA A 211 -1.46 2.01 -10.38
N PHE A 212 -2.46 1.13 -10.49
CA PHE A 212 -2.35 -0.29 -10.16
C PHE A 212 -1.29 -0.99 -11.03
N MET A 213 -1.35 -0.83 -12.35
CA MET A 213 -0.42 -1.48 -13.28
C MET A 213 1.01 -0.98 -13.11
N LEU A 214 1.19 0.31 -12.84
CA LEU A 214 2.51 0.88 -12.58
C LEU A 214 3.09 0.34 -11.26
N GLY A 215 2.28 0.30 -10.19
CA GLY A 215 2.73 -0.02 -8.84
C GLY A 215 4.07 0.64 -8.51
N GLU A 216 4.16 1.93 -8.86
CA GLU A 216 5.40 2.67 -8.98
C GLU A 216 5.82 3.28 -7.64
N SER A 217 7.10 3.10 -7.32
CA SER A 217 7.75 3.82 -6.23
C SER A 217 9.20 4.11 -6.61
N VAL A 218 9.90 4.75 -5.69
CA VAL A 218 11.35 4.86 -5.67
C VAL A 218 11.90 3.78 -4.73
N GLU A 219 13.03 3.17 -5.10
CA GLU A 219 13.77 2.26 -4.23
C GLU A 219 14.20 3.00 -2.96
N THR A 220 13.85 2.41 -1.83
CA THR A 220 14.11 2.99 -0.50
C THR A 220 15.23 2.23 0.20
N SER A 221 15.70 2.75 1.33
CA SER A 221 16.68 2.07 2.18
C SER A 221 16.23 0.69 2.69
N ALA A 222 14.91 0.42 2.66
CA ALA A 222 14.30 -0.86 3.00
C ALA A 222 14.36 -1.92 1.87
N GLY A 223 14.73 -1.51 0.65
CA GLY A 223 14.93 -2.35 -0.53
C GLY A 223 16.41 -2.66 -0.76
N ASP A 224 16.89 -2.48 -2.00
CA ASP A 224 18.31 -2.64 -2.34
C ASP A 224 19.08 -1.33 -2.08
N PRO A 225 20.01 -1.29 -1.10
CA PRO A 225 20.75 -0.07 -0.77
C PRO A 225 21.60 0.47 -1.93
N SER A 226 21.96 -0.38 -2.90
CA SER A 226 22.74 0.02 -4.07
C SER A 226 21.90 0.75 -5.14
N ARG A 227 20.57 0.69 -5.01
CA ARG A 227 19.60 1.22 -5.98
C ARG A 227 18.71 2.32 -5.39
N ILE A 228 19.01 2.82 -4.20
CA ILE A 228 18.24 3.89 -3.55
C ILE A 228 18.09 5.07 -4.52
N GLY A 229 16.86 5.52 -4.72
CA GLY A 229 16.55 6.60 -5.66
C GLY A 229 16.17 6.14 -7.08
N GLU A 230 16.34 4.85 -7.41
CA GLU A 230 15.91 4.32 -8.72
C GLU A 230 14.39 4.06 -8.75
N PRO A 231 13.72 4.29 -9.89
CA PRO A 231 12.32 3.89 -10.08
C PRO A 231 12.17 2.36 -10.04
N ILE A 232 11.14 1.89 -9.34
CA ILE A 232 10.71 0.49 -9.32
C ILE A 232 9.22 0.40 -9.64
N ARG A 233 8.85 -0.60 -10.42
CA ARG A 233 7.47 -0.89 -10.84
C ARG A 233 7.16 -2.36 -10.65
N VAL A 234 6.07 -2.65 -9.93
CA VAL A 234 5.57 -4.01 -9.70
C VAL A 234 4.05 -3.93 -9.76
N VAL A 235 3.42 -4.61 -10.72
CA VAL A 235 1.96 -4.57 -10.93
C VAL A 235 1.21 -4.89 -9.63
N GLY A 236 0.28 -4.03 -9.24
CA GLY A 236 -0.50 -4.11 -8.00
C GLY A 236 0.34 -4.09 -6.73
N THR A 237 1.61 -3.68 -6.82
CA THR A 237 2.65 -3.89 -5.80
C THR A 237 2.78 -5.34 -5.36
N ASN A 238 2.36 -6.28 -6.22
CA ASN A 238 2.10 -7.68 -5.90
C ASN A 238 2.96 -8.62 -6.76
N PRO A 239 4.12 -9.08 -6.25
CA PRO A 239 4.98 -10.01 -7.00
C PRO A 239 4.44 -11.45 -7.03
N PHE A 240 3.23 -11.70 -6.53
CA PHE A 240 2.65 -13.04 -6.38
C PHE A 240 1.49 -13.30 -7.34
N ILE A 241 1.28 -12.45 -8.35
CA ILE A 241 0.24 -12.62 -9.37
C ILE A 241 0.41 -13.97 -10.09
N ILE A 242 -0.70 -14.67 -10.27
CA ILE A 242 -0.76 -15.89 -11.09
C ILE A 242 -1.54 -15.58 -12.38
N GLY A 243 -0.86 -15.79 -13.51
CA GLY A 243 -1.41 -15.55 -14.84
C GLY A 243 -0.98 -14.19 -15.39
N SER A 244 -1.82 -13.61 -16.23
CA SER A 244 -1.53 -12.35 -16.93
C SER A 244 -1.72 -11.14 -16.01
N GLU A 245 -0.72 -10.28 -15.95
CA GLU A 245 -0.77 -8.99 -15.26
C GLU A 245 -1.67 -7.98 -16.00
N GLY A 246 -1.73 -8.03 -17.33
CA GLY A 246 -2.64 -7.17 -18.10
C GLY A 246 -4.11 -7.44 -17.77
N GLN A 247 -4.48 -8.72 -17.67
CA GLN A 247 -5.83 -9.12 -17.26
C GLN A 247 -6.14 -8.73 -15.79
N GLU A 248 -5.13 -8.68 -14.92
CA GLU A 248 -5.31 -8.15 -13.55
C GLU A 248 -5.63 -6.66 -13.57
N GLY A 249 -4.91 -5.86 -14.36
CA GLY A 249 -5.18 -4.44 -14.54
C GLY A 249 -6.59 -4.16 -15.05
N ASN A 250 -7.02 -4.88 -16.10
CA ASN A 250 -8.38 -4.76 -16.62
C ASN A 250 -9.42 -5.13 -15.56
N ARG A 251 -9.20 -6.25 -14.84
CA ARG A 251 -10.15 -6.67 -13.81
C ARG A 251 -10.21 -5.69 -12.64
N PHE A 252 -9.09 -5.05 -12.30
CA PHE A 252 -9.05 -4.04 -11.25
C PHE A 252 -9.91 -2.85 -11.62
N ARG A 253 -9.74 -2.32 -12.85
CA ARG A 253 -10.60 -1.26 -13.42
C ARG A 253 -12.08 -1.62 -13.32
N ASP A 254 -12.43 -2.82 -13.81
CA ASP A 254 -13.84 -3.24 -13.84
C ASP A 254 -14.42 -3.34 -12.41
N LEU A 255 -13.64 -3.80 -11.42
CA LEU A 255 -14.10 -3.89 -10.03
C LEU A 255 -14.35 -2.52 -9.42
N ILE A 256 -13.44 -1.56 -9.58
CA ILE A 256 -13.60 -0.23 -8.98
C ILE A 256 -14.72 0.57 -9.65
N ASP A 257 -14.93 0.39 -10.96
CA ASP A 257 -16.04 0.99 -11.72
C ASP A 257 -17.39 0.39 -11.31
N ASP A 258 -17.50 -0.96 -11.27
CA ASP A 258 -18.72 -1.66 -10.87
C ASP A 258 -19.15 -1.31 -9.42
N LEU A 259 -18.19 -0.98 -8.55
CA LEU A 259 -18.38 -0.73 -7.13
C LEU A 259 -18.41 0.76 -6.76
N ASP A 260 -18.20 1.68 -7.71
CA ASP A 260 -18.13 3.14 -7.48
C ASP A 260 -17.08 3.52 -6.42
N VAL A 261 -15.88 2.95 -6.54
CA VAL A 261 -14.79 3.11 -5.55
C VAL A 261 -13.91 4.30 -5.91
N ASP A 262 -13.81 5.24 -4.98
CA ASP A 262 -12.97 6.42 -5.14
C ASP A 262 -11.47 6.06 -5.05
N CYS A 263 -10.71 6.36 -6.09
CA CYS A 263 -9.30 6.00 -6.19
C CYS A 263 -8.39 7.24 -6.14
N PHE A 264 -7.26 7.13 -5.43
CA PHE A 264 -6.33 8.23 -5.23
C PHE A 264 -4.87 7.78 -5.35
N VAL A 265 -4.00 8.63 -5.88
CA VAL A 265 -2.56 8.54 -5.60
C VAL A 265 -2.24 9.49 -4.45
N ILE A 266 -1.51 9.01 -3.44
CA ILE A 266 -1.02 9.80 -2.31
C ILE A 266 0.50 9.81 -2.29
N ASN A 267 1.11 11.00 -2.27
CA ASN A 267 2.55 11.18 -2.26
C ASN A 267 3.04 11.36 -0.82
N THR A 268 3.77 10.38 -0.29
CA THR A 268 4.39 10.42 1.06
C THR A 268 5.87 10.80 1.01
N GLY A 269 6.31 11.34 -0.13
CA GLY A 269 7.64 11.91 -0.33
C GLY A 269 7.59 13.43 -0.32
N ALA A 270 8.33 14.03 -1.25
CA ALA A 270 8.31 15.46 -1.49
C ALA A 270 7.62 15.77 -2.82
N VAL A 271 7.21 17.02 -3.00
CA VAL A 271 6.77 17.60 -4.28
C VAL A 271 7.90 18.44 -4.85
N GLY A 272 8.22 18.24 -6.12
CA GLY A 272 9.28 18.96 -6.82
C GLY A 272 10.66 18.30 -6.77
N THR A 273 11.47 18.58 -7.78
CA THR A 273 12.85 18.06 -7.90
C THR A 273 13.92 19.11 -7.63
N ASP A 274 13.61 20.39 -7.88
CA ASP A 274 14.58 21.48 -7.84
C ASP A 274 14.49 22.27 -6.52
N ASP A 275 13.27 22.52 -6.04
CA ASP A 275 12.98 23.09 -4.71
C ASP A 275 11.97 22.19 -3.97
N PRO A 276 12.40 21.01 -3.48
CA PRO A 276 11.47 19.99 -2.98
C PRO A 276 10.77 20.43 -1.68
N VAL A 277 9.45 20.27 -1.64
CA VAL A 277 8.61 20.51 -0.46
C VAL A 277 8.12 19.17 0.10
N ASP A 278 8.44 18.88 1.36
CA ASP A 278 8.06 17.61 2.02
C ASP A 278 6.53 17.53 2.24
N VAL A 279 5.92 16.40 1.89
CA VAL A 279 4.53 16.07 2.25
C VAL A 279 4.61 15.33 3.56
N GLY A 280 4.62 16.08 4.66
CA GLY A 280 4.83 15.54 6.00
C GLY A 280 3.70 14.60 6.44
N VAL A 281 3.91 13.98 7.61
CA VAL A 281 2.91 13.09 8.21
C VAL A 281 1.63 13.85 8.55
N GLU A 282 1.74 15.10 9.02
CA GLU A 282 0.60 15.98 9.31
C GLU A 282 -0.25 16.26 8.08
N GLU A 283 0.37 16.62 6.97
CA GLU A 283 -0.33 16.86 5.71
C GLU A 283 -0.94 15.56 5.16
N THR A 284 -0.20 14.45 5.22
CA THR A 284 -0.68 13.15 4.75
C THR A 284 -1.93 12.71 5.53
N VAL A 285 -1.92 12.84 6.86
CA VAL A 285 -3.06 12.45 7.71
C VAL A 285 -4.25 13.38 7.49
N ALA A 286 -4.04 14.69 7.40
CA ALA A 286 -5.10 15.65 7.12
C ALA A 286 -5.74 15.44 5.73
N ILE A 287 -4.96 15.03 4.72
CA ILE A 287 -5.48 14.60 3.41
C ILE A 287 -6.36 13.36 3.57
N LEU A 288 -5.88 12.30 4.25
CA LEU A 288 -6.64 11.06 4.41
C LEU A 288 -7.94 11.28 5.18
N GLU A 289 -7.91 12.10 6.23
CA GLU A 289 -9.12 12.50 6.96
C GLU A 289 -10.06 13.31 6.05
N GLY A 290 -9.54 14.28 5.31
CA GLY A 290 -10.33 15.12 4.40
C GLY A 290 -10.99 14.30 3.28
N VAL A 291 -10.30 13.30 2.74
CA VAL A 291 -10.86 12.34 1.78
C VAL A 291 -11.96 11.49 2.44
N ALA A 292 -11.72 10.95 3.63
CA ALA A 292 -12.71 10.14 4.35
C ALA A 292 -13.99 10.92 4.70
N ARG A 293 -13.84 12.22 5.00
CA ARG A 293 -14.94 13.16 5.29
C ARG A 293 -15.57 13.83 4.07
N GLU A 294 -15.03 13.60 2.87
CA GLU A 294 -15.44 14.30 1.64
C GLU A 294 -15.38 15.83 1.76
N SER A 295 -14.38 16.36 2.47
CA SER A 295 -14.23 17.79 2.75
C SER A 295 -13.22 18.50 1.85
N ILE A 296 -12.55 17.78 0.94
CA ILE A 296 -11.59 18.34 -0.01
C ILE A 296 -12.32 18.89 -1.23
N GLU A 297 -11.95 20.10 -1.64
CA GLU A 297 -12.36 20.67 -2.93
C GLU A 297 -11.37 20.26 -4.03
N TRP A 298 -11.88 19.89 -5.20
CA TRP A 298 -11.09 19.34 -6.30
C TRP A 298 -11.22 20.16 -7.59
N ALA A 299 -10.15 20.25 -8.36
CA ALA A 299 -10.18 20.75 -9.73
C ALA A 299 -9.27 19.93 -10.65
N TYR A 300 -9.62 19.88 -11.93
CA TYR A 300 -8.78 19.24 -12.93
C TYR A 300 -7.60 20.15 -13.30
N ASP A 301 -6.39 19.63 -13.18
CA ASP A 301 -5.16 20.28 -13.63
C ASP A 301 -4.79 19.79 -15.03
N GLU A 302 -4.89 20.67 -16.04
CA GLU A 302 -4.61 20.33 -17.43
C GLU A 302 -3.13 19.99 -17.70
N MET A 303 -2.20 20.49 -16.88
CA MET A 303 -0.77 20.25 -17.07
C MET A 303 -0.36 18.87 -16.56
N LEU A 304 -0.91 18.46 -15.42
CA LEU A 304 -0.75 17.12 -14.83
C LEU A 304 -1.66 16.08 -15.49
N GLY A 305 -2.79 16.50 -16.04
CA GLY A 305 -3.82 15.59 -16.52
C GLY A 305 -4.54 14.85 -15.39
N LEU A 306 -4.53 15.40 -14.17
CA LEU A 306 -5.05 14.80 -12.95
C LEU A 306 -6.05 15.72 -12.25
N THR A 307 -6.95 15.13 -11.46
CA THR A 307 -7.79 15.90 -10.53
C THR A 307 -7.04 16.10 -9.22
N VAL A 308 -6.76 17.35 -8.87
CA VAL A 308 -5.92 17.74 -7.72
C VAL A 308 -6.71 18.61 -6.73
N PRO A 309 -6.32 18.63 -5.44
CA PRO A 309 -7.01 19.43 -4.45
C PRO A 309 -6.78 20.94 -4.67
N THR A 310 -7.85 21.72 -4.54
CA THR A 310 -7.80 23.20 -4.49
C THR A 310 -7.96 23.75 -3.07
N ASP A 311 -8.55 22.97 -2.17
CA ASP A 311 -8.63 23.27 -0.74
C ASP A 311 -8.59 21.96 0.05
N VAL A 312 -7.72 21.90 1.06
CA VAL A 312 -7.68 20.81 2.04
C VAL A 312 -7.70 21.44 3.42
N PRO A 313 -8.70 21.14 4.28
CA PRO A 313 -8.77 21.71 5.61
C PRO A 313 -7.47 21.52 6.40
N GLY A 314 -6.90 22.63 6.88
CA GLY A 314 -5.69 22.62 7.70
C GLY A 314 -4.37 22.59 6.93
N ILE A 315 -4.38 22.53 5.60
CA ILE A 315 -3.17 22.50 4.77
C ILE A 315 -3.14 23.71 3.81
N ASP A 316 -2.01 24.40 3.73
CA ASP A 316 -1.76 25.36 2.65
C ASP A 316 -1.41 24.60 1.36
N ILE A 317 -2.43 24.16 0.61
CA ILE A 317 -2.24 23.31 -0.56
C ILE A 317 -1.51 24.02 -1.71
N ALA A 318 -1.53 25.35 -1.73
CA ALA A 318 -0.89 26.16 -2.77
C ALA A 318 0.64 26.02 -2.78
N GLN A 319 1.26 25.63 -1.66
CA GLN A 319 2.69 25.36 -1.62
C GLN A 319 3.10 24.10 -2.39
N TYR A 320 2.14 23.24 -2.76
CA TYR A 320 2.41 21.94 -3.39
C TYR A 320 2.09 21.91 -4.89
N VAL A 321 2.04 23.07 -5.55
CA VAL A 321 1.90 23.15 -7.00
C VAL A 321 3.18 22.60 -7.66
N VAL A 322 3.10 21.39 -8.24
CA VAL A 322 4.26 20.64 -8.76
C VAL A 322 5.08 21.47 -9.75
N ALA A 323 4.41 22.21 -10.64
CA ALA A 323 5.06 23.01 -11.67
C ALA A 323 5.91 24.17 -11.14
N ASP A 324 5.64 24.64 -9.91
CA ASP A 324 6.41 25.72 -9.28
C ASP A 324 7.76 25.23 -8.75
N HIS A 325 7.91 23.91 -8.56
CA HIS A 325 9.07 23.27 -7.92
C HIS A 325 9.93 22.42 -8.89
N VAL A 326 9.70 22.57 -10.20
CA VAL A 326 10.39 21.83 -11.27
C VAL A 326 10.77 22.77 -12.42
N GLU A 327 12.07 22.96 -12.67
CA GLU A 327 12.61 23.99 -13.61
C GLU A 327 12.12 23.81 -15.08
N ASP A 328 11.89 22.56 -15.52
CA ASP A 328 11.23 22.20 -16.79
C ASP A 328 10.14 21.16 -16.55
N PHE A 329 9.09 21.56 -15.82
CA PHE A 329 7.97 20.67 -15.51
C PHE A 329 7.38 20.01 -16.75
N ALA A 330 7.13 20.76 -17.83
CA ALA A 330 6.51 20.22 -19.03
C ALA A 330 7.37 19.14 -19.72
N GLY A 331 8.71 19.30 -19.71
CA GLY A 331 9.65 18.30 -20.21
C GLY A 331 9.71 17.06 -19.30
N ALA A 332 9.82 17.26 -17.99
CA ALA A 332 9.87 16.19 -16.99
C ALA A 332 8.58 15.36 -16.99
N HIS A 333 7.42 16.03 -17.01
CA HIS A 333 6.11 15.40 -17.04
C HIS A 333 5.90 14.58 -18.31
N ARG A 334 6.23 15.13 -19.49
CA ARG A 334 6.13 14.38 -20.76
C ARG A 334 7.02 13.14 -20.75
N LYS A 335 8.25 13.26 -20.25
CA LYS A 335 9.18 12.13 -20.16
C LYS A 335 8.62 11.05 -19.25
N LEU A 336 8.11 11.41 -18.06
CA LEU A 336 7.48 10.46 -17.14
C LEU A 336 6.29 9.74 -17.80
N ARG A 337 5.42 10.49 -18.48
CA ARG A 337 4.27 9.92 -19.18
C ARG A 337 4.68 8.95 -20.29
N ASP A 338 5.68 9.30 -21.10
CA ASP A 338 6.20 8.44 -22.16
C ASP A 338 6.84 7.17 -21.58
N GLU A 339 7.53 7.25 -20.45
CA GLU A 339 8.09 6.12 -19.71
C GLU A 339 7.01 5.21 -19.10
N ARG A 340 5.94 5.79 -18.55
CA ARG A 340 4.78 5.06 -18.02
C ARG A 340 4.05 4.34 -19.14
N ARG A 341 3.73 5.05 -20.23
CA ARG A 341 3.09 4.46 -21.41
C ARG A 341 3.91 3.33 -22.02
N SER A 342 5.22 3.50 -22.15
CA SER A 342 6.12 2.45 -22.68
C SER A 342 6.14 1.21 -21.80
N TYR A 343 6.07 1.39 -20.47
CA TYR A 343 5.96 0.28 -19.54
C TYR A 343 4.60 -0.42 -19.63
N LEU A 344 3.49 0.31 -19.73
CA LEU A 344 2.16 -0.29 -19.84
C LEU A 344 1.99 -1.04 -21.17
N ALA A 345 2.55 -0.53 -22.27
CA ALA A 345 2.47 -1.14 -23.59
C ALA A 345 3.19 -2.50 -23.71
N GLN A 346 3.92 -2.94 -22.69
CA GLN A 346 4.56 -4.26 -22.68
C GLN A 346 3.60 -5.41 -22.31
N PHE A 347 2.41 -5.09 -21.79
CA PHE A 347 1.41 -6.06 -21.34
C PHE A 347 0.39 -6.35 -22.45
N ASP A 348 0.59 -7.44 -23.20
CA ASP A 348 -0.20 -7.77 -24.40
C ASP A 348 -1.73 -7.85 -24.19
N GLU A 349 -2.18 -8.16 -22.97
CA GLU A 349 -3.60 -8.33 -22.64
C GLU A 349 -4.17 -7.16 -21.82
N LEU A 350 -3.41 -6.08 -21.64
CA LEU A 350 -3.91 -4.84 -21.03
C LEU A 350 -4.69 -4.04 -22.07
N ASP A 351 -5.83 -3.48 -21.67
CA ASP A 351 -6.64 -2.69 -22.59
C ASP A 351 -5.93 -1.37 -22.99
N ASP A 352 -6.07 -0.98 -24.27
CA ASP A 352 -5.39 0.18 -24.85
C ASP A 352 -5.80 1.51 -24.18
N ASP A 353 -7.03 1.59 -23.65
CA ASP A 353 -7.51 2.77 -22.92
C ASP A 353 -6.72 3.02 -21.63
N ILE A 354 -6.36 1.95 -20.90
CA ILE A 354 -5.47 2.03 -19.74
C ILE A 354 -4.07 2.51 -20.17
N VAL A 355 -3.54 1.99 -21.30
CA VAL A 355 -2.24 2.44 -21.82
C VAL A 355 -2.27 3.92 -22.21
N ASP A 356 -3.36 4.38 -22.82
CA ASP A 356 -3.53 5.76 -23.28
C ASP A 356 -3.84 6.74 -22.14
N ALA A 357 -4.36 6.28 -21.00
CA ALA A 357 -4.63 7.07 -19.80
C ALA A 357 -3.39 7.32 -18.92
N ALA A 358 -2.20 6.88 -19.35
CA ALA A 358 -0.96 7.20 -18.66
C ALA A 358 -0.83 8.72 -18.46
N TYR A 359 -0.72 9.15 -17.21
CA TYR A 359 -0.54 10.54 -16.80
C TYR A 359 0.93 10.88 -16.57
#